data_AF-A0A956P9Z2-F1
#
_entry.id   AF-A0A956P9Z2-F1
#
_cell.length_a   1.000
_cell.length_b   1.000
_cell.length_c   1.000
_cell.angle_alpha   90.00
_cell.angle_beta   90.00
_cell.angle_gamma   90.00
#
_symmetry.space_group_name_H-M   'P 1'
#
loop_
_entity.id
_entity.type
_entity.pdbx_description
1 polymer ?
#
loop_
_entity_poly.entity_id
_entity_poly.type
_entity_poly.pdbx_seq_one_letter_code
_entity_poly.pdbx_strand_id
1 'polypeptide(L)'
;MGRLSGLLGGLQRRDKAPAPPVQPDGALPDAPALDLQYDGTGNVLCGRKRYAVGLDWEPAQPDEPVRVQAGRNRKGGHRRNLHVPFGAQIGFASQDRQQKRGSAALVTAGRSDLLGPRWAGAFRINEADRFWWVAAIRDGEVFEDAVVPDEVSARTLLLDMLDAPDWTRLMAPEDWQVSGTVPARIEQVFSLRGGAPLRPVDGRRDTVQRVVILSLIGTLAAGGYLFWSDLKRQEAEREAELAQMRDAMVRVDPRSHPWASAPPITGFVETCVQEIERTLFVLPGWLNGPITCTASGERGVVSTEWGRNGGRVTWLHAATAHLSDRVTLAEGGDRAYLRREVSFSLPDGEIPLPWEAEAVSDLVLSRFQSLGLDLTLRPRVRSLTTTQRTELRAPVYNRHDLSIETSVAIGEYARLLSDVPALVPEALIYGVESGTWTLTAKIYHPPILPLPPM
;
A
#
# COMPACT_ATOMS: atom_id res chain seq x y z
N MET A 1 -28.74 7.63 20.27
CA MET A 1 -29.62 8.65 19.66
C MET A 1 -29.22 10.01 20.19
N GLY A 2 -29.01 10.98 19.30
CA GLY A 2 -28.48 12.32 19.59
C GLY A 2 -27.04 12.45 19.06
N ARG A 3 -26.65 13.46 18.28
CA ARG A 3 -27.27 14.73 17.90
C ARG A 3 -26.88 15.04 16.44
N LEU A 4 -27.87 15.15 15.55
CA LEU A 4 -27.82 15.94 14.33
C LEU A 4 -28.49 17.26 14.67
N SER A 5 -27.75 18.37 14.66
CA SER A 5 -28.23 19.76 14.52
C SER A 5 -27.08 20.70 14.84
N GLY A 6 -26.58 21.43 13.84
CA GLY A 6 -25.65 22.52 14.10
C GLY A 6 -24.83 23.00 12.90
N LEU A 7 -25.44 23.29 11.76
CA LEU A 7 -24.79 24.05 10.68
C LEU A 7 -25.81 24.96 9.99
N LEU A 8 -26.32 25.94 10.73
CA LEU A 8 -26.96 27.15 10.21
C LEU A 8 -26.82 28.20 11.31
N GLY A 9 -25.82 29.07 11.19
CA GLY A 9 -25.59 30.15 12.15
C GLY A 9 -24.47 31.07 11.71
N GLY A 10 -24.82 32.33 11.45
CA GLY A 10 -23.86 33.44 11.52
C GLY A 10 -23.43 34.07 10.20
N LEU A 11 -24.37 34.65 9.45
CA LEU A 11 -24.06 35.82 8.63
C LEU A 11 -23.78 37.00 9.56
N GLN A 12 -22.56 37.05 10.11
CA GLN A 12 -22.05 38.27 10.74
C GLN A 12 -21.75 39.28 9.63
N ARG A 13 -22.53 40.36 9.64
CA ARG A 13 -22.21 41.64 8.99
C ARG A 13 -20.72 41.92 9.20
N ARG A 14 -19.93 41.87 8.12
CA ARG A 14 -18.64 42.55 8.09
C ARG A 14 -18.94 44.03 8.16
N ASP A 15 -18.69 44.63 9.31
CA ASP A 15 -18.63 46.07 9.46
C ASP A 15 -17.69 46.61 8.38
N LYS A 16 -18.30 47.44 7.53
CA LYS A 16 -17.64 48.19 6.48
C LYS A 16 -16.59 49.05 7.18
N ALA A 17 -15.31 48.77 6.91
CA ALA A 17 -14.22 49.65 7.33
C ALA A 17 -14.58 51.10 6.96
N PRO A 18 -14.37 52.08 7.85
CA PRO A 18 -14.72 53.46 7.57
C PRO A 18 -14.03 53.89 6.28
N ALA A 19 -14.82 54.51 5.39
CA ALA A 19 -14.30 55.12 4.18
C ALA A 19 -13.19 56.11 4.58
N PRO A 20 -12.05 56.14 3.86
CA PRO A 20 -11.04 57.16 4.11
C PRO A 20 -11.67 58.54 3.97
N PRO A 21 -11.23 59.53 4.77
CA PRO A 21 -11.82 60.86 4.76
C PRO A 21 -11.73 61.46 3.35
N VAL A 22 -12.84 62.07 2.92
CA VAL A 22 -12.92 62.86 1.70
C VAL A 22 -11.89 63.97 1.81
N GLN A 23 -10.79 63.82 1.06
CA GLN A 23 -9.78 64.86 0.91
C GLN A 23 -10.37 66.01 0.07
N PRO A 24 -10.00 67.27 0.36
CA PRO A 24 -10.54 68.42 -0.36
C PRO A 24 -10.25 68.31 -1.86
N ASP A 25 -11.17 68.85 -2.67
CA ASP A 25 -11.14 68.83 -4.13
C ASP A 25 -9.72 69.05 -4.68
N GLY A 26 -9.19 68.02 -5.35
CA GLY A 26 -7.95 68.11 -6.14
C GLY A 26 -6.68 67.54 -5.51
N ALA A 27 -6.65 67.17 -4.22
CA ALA A 27 -5.45 66.58 -3.61
C ALA A 27 -5.24 65.12 -4.08
N LEU A 28 -4.03 64.81 -4.55
CA LEU A 28 -3.64 63.43 -4.89
C LEU A 28 -3.29 62.65 -3.61
N PRO A 29 -3.61 61.34 -3.55
CA PRO A 29 -3.34 60.54 -2.36
C PRO A 29 -1.84 60.41 -2.13
N ASP A 30 -1.42 60.49 -0.86
CA ASP A 30 -0.06 60.15 -0.46
C ASP A 30 0.21 58.66 -0.75
N ALA A 31 1.17 58.42 -1.64
CA ALA A 31 1.66 57.09 -1.98
C ALA A 31 3.14 56.97 -1.59
N PRO A 32 3.60 55.81 -1.09
CA PRO A 32 5.00 55.59 -0.81
C PRO A 32 5.80 55.71 -2.12
N ALA A 33 6.93 56.41 -2.08
CA ALA A 33 7.82 56.53 -3.24
C ALA A 33 8.22 55.14 -3.73
N LEU A 34 8.03 54.88 -5.03
CA LEU A 34 8.45 53.62 -5.64
C LEU A 34 9.72 53.84 -6.44
N ASP A 35 10.68 52.92 -6.30
CA ASP A 35 11.87 52.90 -7.16
C ASP A 35 11.49 52.37 -8.54
N LEU A 36 11.07 53.30 -9.40
CA LEU A 36 10.74 53.05 -10.79
C LEU A 36 11.99 53.28 -11.65
N GLN A 37 12.27 52.38 -12.59
CA GLN A 37 13.46 52.50 -13.45
C GLN A 37 13.06 52.31 -14.91
N TYR A 38 13.52 53.18 -15.80
CA TYR A 38 13.33 52.98 -17.22
C TYR A 38 14.43 52.06 -17.77
N ASP A 39 14.05 51.03 -18.53
CA ASP A 39 15.00 50.06 -19.07
C ASP A 39 15.72 50.52 -20.36
N GLY A 40 15.48 51.76 -20.80
CA GLY A 40 16.04 52.32 -22.03
C GLY A 40 15.35 51.85 -23.31
N THR A 41 14.49 50.85 -23.25
CA THR A 41 13.96 50.16 -24.44
C THR A 41 12.45 50.24 -24.59
N GLY A 42 11.70 50.49 -23.52
CA GLY A 42 10.25 50.69 -23.59
C GLY A 42 9.48 50.13 -22.40
N ASN A 43 10.16 49.84 -21.28
CA ASN A 43 9.51 49.42 -20.05
C ASN A 43 9.95 50.27 -18.86
N VAL A 44 8.98 50.57 -17.99
CA VAL A 44 9.21 51.02 -16.62
C VAL A 44 9.19 49.79 -15.71
N LEU A 45 10.22 49.64 -14.89
CA LEU A 45 10.42 48.54 -13.96
C LEU A 45 10.05 48.98 -12.54
N CYS A 46 9.29 48.15 -11.83
CA CYS A 46 9.04 48.30 -10.40
C CYS A 46 9.39 46.96 -9.73
N GLY A 47 10.62 46.84 -9.22
CA GLY A 47 11.16 45.57 -8.75
C GLY A 47 11.17 44.50 -9.86
N ARG A 48 10.39 43.43 -9.70
CA ARG A 48 10.29 42.34 -10.69
C ARG A 48 9.21 42.56 -11.77
N LYS A 49 8.36 43.58 -11.62
CA LYS A 49 7.27 43.87 -12.55
C LYS A 49 7.71 44.82 -13.65
N ARG A 50 7.14 44.66 -14.84
CA ARG A 50 7.40 45.46 -16.04
C ARG A 50 6.12 46.07 -16.55
N TYR A 51 6.16 47.36 -16.84
CA TYR A 51 5.07 48.12 -17.42
C TYR A 51 5.52 48.69 -18.74
N ALA A 52 4.77 48.41 -19.80
CA ALA A 52 5.10 48.91 -21.13
C ALA A 52 4.66 50.37 -21.26
N VAL A 53 5.56 51.21 -21.74
CA VAL A 53 5.36 52.64 -22.01
C VAL A 53 5.83 52.96 -23.42
N GLY A 54 5.39 54.08 -23.97
CA GLY A 54 5.81 54.48 -25.31
C GLY A 54 5.18 53.62 -26.41
N LEU A 55 3.93 53.19 -26.23
CA LEU A 55 3.22 52.36 -27.22
C LEU A 55 2.75 53.22 -28.40
N ASP A 56 2.67 52.59 -29.58
CA ASP A 56 2.08 53.25 -30.74
C ASP A 56 0.56 53.07 -30.72
N TRP A 57 -0.19 54.13 -30.43
CA TRP A 57 -1.64 54.10 -30.37
C TRP A 57 -2.27 54.46 -31.73
N GLU A 58 -3.15 53.60 -32.23
CA GLU A 58 -3.88 53.81 -33.48
C GLU A 58 -5.38 53.47 -33.31
N PRO A 59 -6.29 54.16 -34.02
CA PRO A 59 -7.71 53.79 -34.05
C PRO A 59 -7.90 52.34 -34.50
N ALA A 60 -8.68 51.58 -33.73
CA ALA A 60 -9.00 50.20 -34.03
C ALA A 60 -9.91 50.14 -35.26
N GLN A 61 -9.50 49.40 -36.29
CA GLN A 61 -10.35 49.12 -37.44
C GLN A 61 -11.10 47.80 -37.21
N PRO A 62 -12.42 47.82 -36.94
CA PRO A 62 -13.16 46.62 -36.58
C PRO A 62 -13.23 45.59 -37.73
N ASP A 63 -13.19 46.06 -38.98
CA ASP A 63 -13.27 45.22 -40.17
C ASP A 63 -11.93 44.57 -40.57
N GLU A 64 -10.85 44.88 -39.85
CA GLU A 64 -9.52 44.38 -40.17
C GLU A 64 -8.88 43.57 -39.04
N PRO A 65 -8.23 42.43 -39.33
CA PRO A 65 -7.49 41.71 -38.32
C PRO A 65 -6.34 42.56 -37.73
N VAL A 66 -6.14 42.48 -36.41
CA VAL A 66 -5.06 43.20 -35.68
C VAL A 66 -3.68 42.98 -36.30
N ARG A 67 -3.41 41.80 -36.88
CA ARG A 67 -2.16 41.51 -37.61
C ARG A 67 -1.90 42.40 -38.83
N VAL A 68 -2.97 42.77 -39.53
CA VAL A 68 -2.90 43.64 -40.72
C VAL A 68 -2.65 45.07 -40.26
N GLN A 69 -3.37 45.50 -39.22
CA GLN A 69 -3.20 46.81 -38.59
C GLN A 69 -1.78 46.98 -38.02
N ALA A 70 -1.24 45.97 -37.33
CA ALA A 70 0.15 45.95 -36.84
C ALA A 70 1.21 46.06 -37.96
N GLY A 71 0.86 45.67 -39.19
CA GLY A 71 1.73 45.77 -40.35
C GLY A 71 1.79 47.17 -40.97
N ARG A 72 0.84 48.06 -40.63
CA ARG A 72 0.76 49.44 -41.14
C ARG A 72 1.67 50.36 -40.31
N ASN A 73 2.22 51.38 -40.97
CA ASN A 73 2.97 52.51 -40.40
C ASN A 73 3.85 52.17 -39.18
N ARG A 74 5.09 51.76 -39.42
CA ARG A 74 6.07 51.54 -38.34
C ARG A 74 6.63 52.88 -37.86
N LYS A 75 6.07 53.47 -36.80
CA LYS A 75 6.78 54.50 -36.04
C LYS A 75 8.02 53.86 -35.38
N GLY A 76 9.20 54.43 -35.58
CA GLY A 76 10.45 53.98 -34.95
C GLY A 76 11.07 52.67 -35.47
N GLY A 77 10.58 52.09 -36.57
CA GLY A 77 11.25 50.96 -37.26
C GLY A 77 11.15 49.57 -36.60
N HIS A 78 10.57 49.46 -35.41
CA HIS A 78 10.42 48.18 -34.68
C HIS A 78 9.22 47.36 -35.17
N ARG A 79 9.25 46.03 -34.96
CA ARG A 79 8.12 45.15 -35.32
C ARG A 79 7.03 45.20 -34.25
N ARG A 80 5.80 45.53 -34.66
CA ARG A 80 4.60 45.46 -33.81
C ARG A 80 4.10 44.01 -33.71
N ASN A 81 4.56 43.29 -32.69
CA ASN A 81 4.23 41.87 -32.47
C ASN A 81 3.41 41.64 -31.19
N LEU A 82 3.23 42.69 -30.40
CA LEU A 82 2.34 42.74 -29.25
C LEU A 82 1.31 43.85 -29.45
N HIS A 83 0.12 43.66 -28.90
CA HIS A 83 -0.95 44.66 -28.93
C HIS A 83 -1.72 44.69 -27.62
N VAL A 84 -2.34 45.83 -27.34
CA VAL A 84 -3.30 46.01 -26.24
C VAL A 84 -4.52 46.77 -26.76
N PRO A 85 -5.74 46.21 -26.67
CA PRO A 85 -6.94 46.95 -26.97
C PRO A 85 -7.29 47.88 -25.80
N PHE A 86 -7.62 49.14 -26.08
CA PHE A 86 -8.10 50.11 -25.08
C PHE A 86 -9.04 51.12 -25.75
N GLY A 87 -10.27 51.24 -25.25
CA GLY A 87 -11.28 52.08 -25.90
C GLY A 87 -11.51 51.66 -27.35
N ALA A 88 -11.56 52.65 -28.25
CA ALA A 88 -11.63 52.46 -29.70
C ALA A 88 -10.24 52.39 -30.37
N GLN A 89 -9.17 52.16 -29.60
CA GLN A 89 -7.80 52.12 -30.09
C GLN A 89 -7.08 50.80 -29.78
N ILE A 90 -5.99 50.59 -30.51
CA ILE A 90 -5.02 49.52 -30.28
C ILE A 90 -3.67 50.16 -30.03
N GLY A 91 -3.08 49.86 -28.88
CA GLY A 91 -1.70 50.18 -28.56
C GLY A 91 -0.80 49.06 -29.06
N PHE A 92 0.12 49.37 -29.97
CA PHE A 92 1.09 48.41 -30.46
C PHE A 92 2.41 48.51 -29.70
N ALA A 93 2.95 47.33 -29.40
CA ALA A 93 4.19 47.14 -28.67
C ALA A 93 5.12 46.20 -29.44
N SER A 94 6.40 46.25 -29.10
CA SER A 94 7.44 45.48 -29.78
C SER A 94 8.32 44.71 -28.81
N GLN A 95 8.50 43.41 -29.08
CA GLN A 95 9.52 42.62 -28.41
C GLN A 95 10.95 43.06 -28.78
N ASP A 96 11.15 43.76 -29.91
CA ASP A 96 12.44 44.36 -30.28
C ASP A 96 12.83 45.48 -29.29
N ARG A 97 11.80 46.10 -28.67
CA ARG A 97 11.89 47.07 -27.56
C ARG A 97 11.88 46.41 -26.18
N GLN A 98 12.19 45.11 -26.12
CA GLN A 98 12.16 44.25 -24.93
C GLN A 98 10.81 44.19 -24.17
N GLN A 99 9.73 44.72 -24.74
CA GLN A 99 8.39 44.62 -24.15
C GLN A 99 7.90 43.17 -24.23
N LYS A 100 7.32 42.65 -23.15
CA LYS A 100 6.96 41.23 -23.01
C LYS A 100 5.45 40.99 -23.03
N ARG A 101 5.03 39.84 -23.58
CA ARG A 101 3.66 39.32 -23.45
C ARG A 101 3.24 39.34 -21.98
N GLY A 102 2.05 39.85 -21.70
CA GLY A 102 1.48 39.94 -20.36
C GLY A 102 1.92 41.16 -19.53
N SER A 103 2.88 41.96 -20.00
CA SER A 103 3.20 43.26 -19.35
C SER A 103 2.01 44.20 -19.51
N ALA A 104 1.70 44.99 -18.47
CA ALA A 104 0.60 45.95 -18.53
C ALA A 104 1.04 47.23 -19.23
N ALA A 105 0.21 47.80 -20.11
CA ALA A 105 0.45 49.13 -20.68
C ALA A 105 0.18 50.20 -19.63
N LEU A 106 1.19 50.98 -19.25
CA LEU A 106 1.13 51.87 -18.09
C LEU A 106 0.08 52.97 -18.23
N VAL A 107 -0.06 53.56 -19.43
CA VAL A 107 -1.06 54.60 -19.71
C VAL A 107 -2.49 54.12 -19.39
N THR A 108 -2.77 52.84 -19.62
CA THR A 108 -4.09 52.23 -19.34
C THR A 108 -4.31 51.89 -17.86
N ALA A 109 -3.30 52.05 -17.02
CA ALA A 109 -3.37 51.80 -15.58
C ALA A 109 -3.75 53.06 -14.77
N GLY A 110 -4.07 54.17 -15.45
CA GLY A 110 -4.48 55.42 -14.82
C GLY A 110 -5.76 55.25 -13.99
N ARG A 111 -5.78 55.83 -12.80
CA ARG A 111 -6.93 55.82 -11.90
C ARG A 111 -7.97 56.83 -12.39
N SER A 112 -8.97 56.36 -13.14
CA SER A 112 -10.00 57.23 -13.74
C SER A 112 -10.81 58.01 -12.72
N ASP A 113 -10.95 57.50 -11.49
CA ASP A 113 -11.53 58.19 -10.32
C ASP A 113 -10.75 59.45 -9.93
N LEU A 114 -9.43 59.46 -10.14
CA LEU A 114 -8.58 60.59 -9.82
C LEU A 114 -8.37 61.50 -11.05
N LEU A 115 -8.08 60.91 -12.20
CA LEU A 115 -7.61 61.65 -13.38
C LEU A 115 -8.74 62.29 -14.18
N GLY A 116 -9.96 61.76 -14.07
CA GLY A 116 -11.08 62.16 -14.93
C GLY A 116 -10.94 61.66 -16.37
N PRO A 117 -11.89 62.01 -17.25
CA PRO A 117 -11.95 61.51 -18.62
C PRO A 117 -10.94 62.18 -19.57
N ARG A 118 -10.42 63.37 -19.22
CA ARG A 118 -9.48 64.15 -20.04
C ARG A 118 -8.32 64.62 -19.19
N TRP A 119 -7.15 64.02 -19.34
CA TRP A 119 -5.97 64.41 -18.58
C TRP A 119 -4.70 64.35 -19.42
N ALA A 120 -3.74 65.20 -19.09
CA ALA A 120 -2.39 65.17 -19.62
C ALA A 120 -1.38 65.35 -18.47
N GLY A 121 -0.25 64.65 -18.56
CA GLY A 121 0.76 64.70 -17.52
C GLY A 121 2.17 64.43 -18.04
N ALA A 122 3.14 65.15 -17.47
CA ALA A 122 4.56 64.85 -17.59
C ALA A 122 5.08 64.33 -16.25
N PHE A 123 5.61 63.11 -16.26
CA PHE A 123 6.08 62.41 -15.08
C PHE A 123 7.55 62.10 -15.18
N ARG A 124 8.28 62.41 -14.11
CA ARG A 124 9.65 61.92 -13.96
C ARG A 124 9.59 60.43 -13.58
N ILE A 125 10.30 59.57 -14.32
CA ILE A 125 10.28 58.13 -14.04
C ILE A 125 11.06 57.81 -12.77
N ASN A 126 12.23 58.42 -12.57
CA ASN A 126 13.03 58.31 -11.35
C ASN A 126 13.76 59.63 -11.08
N GLU A 127 13.94 60.00 -9.81
CA GLU A 127 14.77 61.14 -9.42
C GLU A 127 16.25 61.00 -9.81
N ALA A 128 16.74 59.76 -9.94
CA ALA A 128 18.10 59.47 -10.39
C ALA A 128 18.24 59.37 -11.92
N ASP A 129 17.12 59.33 -12.65
CA ASP A 129 17.10 59.14 -14.10
C ASP A 129 16.78 60.45 -14.82
N ARG A 130 17.22 60.53 -16.09
CA ARG A 130 17.00 61.66 -16.99
C ARG A 130 15.73 61.53 -17.84
N PHE A 131 15.15 60.33 -17.90
CA PHE A 131 13.98 60.05 -18.73
C PHE A 131 12.67 60.52 -18.08
N TRP A 132 11.82 61.06 -18.93
CA TRP A 132 10.47 61.52 -18.59
C TRP A 132 9.45 60.73 -19.39
N TRP A 133 8.33 60.42 -18.77
CA TRP A 133 7.18 59.84 -19.42
C TRP A 133 6.07 60.87 -19.51
N VAL A 134 5.65 61.18 -20.73
CA VAL A 134 4.56 62.09 -21.02
C VAL A 134 3.40 61.26 -21.55
N ALA A 135 2.24 61.41 -20.92
CA ALA A 135 1.06 60.65 -21.28
C ALA A 135 -0.20 61.51 -21.19
N ALA A 136 -1.16 61.21 -22.06
CA ALA A 136 -2.45 61.86 -22.06
C ALA A 136 -3.56 60.92 -22.52
N ILE A 137 -4.72 61.03 -21.89
CA ILE A 137 -5.96 60.35 -22.30
C ILE A 137 -7.04 61.40 -22.48
N ARG A 138 -7.80 61.28 -23.57
CA ARG A 138 -8.96 62.11 -23.86
C ARG A 138 -10.14 61.23 -24.26
N ASP A 139 -11.22 61.31 -23.48
CA ASP A 139 -12.49 60.63 -23.74
C ASP A 139 -12.35 59.10 -23.96
N GLY A 140 -11.41 58.48 -23.23
CA GLY A 140 -11.15 57.03 -23.28
C GLY A 140 -10.17 56.59 -24.37
N GLU A 141 -9.57 57.52 -25.10
CA GLU A 141 -8.53 57.29 -26.08
C GLU A 141 -7.18 57.84 -25.59
N VAL A 142 -6.11 57.12 -25.89
CA VAL A 142 -4.76 57.59 -25.60
C VAL A 142 -4.39 58.63 -26.66
N PHE A 143 -4.14 59.85 -26.19
CA PHE A 143 -3.72 60.97 -27.03
C PHE A 143 -2.20 61.00 -27.15
N GLU A 144 -1.49 60.71 -26.06
CA GLU A 144 -0.03 60.64 -26.03
C GLU A 144 0.45 59.54 -25.08
N ASP A 145 1.54 58.86 -25.46
CA ASP A 145 2.27 57.88 -24.64
C ASP A 145 3.72 57.87 -25.15
N ALA A 146 4.55 58.77 -24.61
CA ALA A 146 5.91 58.99 -25.08
C ALA A 146 6.90 59.01 -23.91
N VAL A 147 8.07 58.42 -24.13
CA VAL A 147 9.22 58.55 -23.23
C VAL A 147 10.26 59.42 -23.90
N VAL A 148 10.67 60.50 -23.22
CA VAL A 148 11.61 61.50 -23.74
C VAL A 148 12.85 61.58 -22.83
N PRO A 149 14.03 61.93 -23.39
CA PRO A 149 15.32 61.76 -22.72
C PRO A 149 15.72 62.88 -21.77
N ASP A 150 14.94 63.97 -21.69
CA ASP A 150 15.25 65.14 -20.88
C ASP A 150 13.99 65.94 -20.57
N GLU A 151 14.13 66.81 -19.57
CA GLU A 151 13.05 67.65 -19.04
C GLU A 151 12.54 68.69 -20.06
N VAL A 152 13.44 69.25 -20.88
CA VAL A 152 13.07 70.27 -21.88
C VAL A 152 12.15 69.65 -22.93
N SER A 153 12.49 68.46 -23.42
CA SER A 153 11.65 67.69 -24.33
C SER A 153 10.28 67.35 -23.72
N ALA A 154 10.25 66.97 -22.44
CA ALA A 154 9.00 66.65 -21.74
C ALA A 154 8.11 67.88 -21.56
N ARG A 155 8.72 69.03 -21.21
CA ARG A 155 8.02 70.30 -21.06
C ARG A 155 7.45 70.78 -22.38
N THR A 156 8.23 70.74 -23.46
CA THR A 156 7.74 71.09 -24.80
C THR A 156 6.54 70.23 -25.18
N LEU A 157 6.65 68.90 -25.04
CA LEU A 157 5.56 68.00 -25.38
C LEU A 157 4.30 68.22 -24.53
N LEU A 158 4.46 68.56 -23.24
CA LEU A 158 3.33 68.95 -22.40
C LEU A 158 2.69 70.26 -22.84
N LEU A 159 3.50 71.28 -23.18
CA LEU A 159 3.00 72.57 -23.64
C LEU A 159 2.27 72.44 -24.98
N ASP A 160 2.77 71.62 -25.91
CA ASP A 160 2.10 71.31 -27.17
C ASP A 160 0.71 70.68 -26.93
N MET A 161 0.56 69.90 -25.86
CA MET A 161 -0.75 69.34 -25.49
C MET A 161 -1.72 70.38 -24.90
N LEU A 162 -1.23 71.49 -24.33
CA LEU A 162 -2.07 72.55 -23.77
C LEU A 162 -2.82 73.34 -24.85
N ASP A 163 -2.37 73.29 -26.10
CA ASP A 163 -3.10 73.87 -27.24
C ASP A 163 -4.47 73.20 -27.45
N ALA A 164 -4.64 71.97 -26.95
CA ALA A 164 -5.92 71.28 -26.98
C ALA A 164 -6.84 71.79 -25.83
N PRO A 165 -8.09 72.22 -26.12
CA PRO A 165 -9.00 72.70 -25.09
C PRO A 165 -9.59 71.58 -24.22
N ASP A 166 -10.08 71.96 -23.03
CA ASP A 166 -10.92 71.17 -22.12
C ASP A 166 -10.24 70.02 -21.35
N TRP A 167 -8.99 70.18 -20.93
CA TRP A 167 -8.37 69.25 -19.98
C TRP A 167 -9.04 69.30 -18.61
N THR A 168 -9.47 68.14 -18.09
CA THR A 168 -10.03 68.02 -16.73
C THR A 168 -8.92 68.09 -15.68
N ARG A 169 -7.75 67.54 -15.98
CA ARG A 169 -6.60 67.56 -15.08
C ARG A 169 -5.29 67.65 -15.85
N LEU A 170 -4.43 68.57 -15.42
CA LEU A 170 -3.09 68.75 -15.94
C LEU A 170 -2.09 68.45 -14.83
N MET A 171 -1.04 67.70 -15.13
CA MET A 171 -0.02 67.30 -14.17
C MET A 171 1.37 67.66 -14.67
N ALA A 172 2.09 68.41 -13.85
CA ALA A 172 3.47 68.81 -14.11
C ALA A 172 4.21 68.98 -12.78
N PRO A 173 5.54 68.82 -12.78
CA PRO A 173 6.38 69.21 -11.66
C PRO A 173 6.14 70.67 -11.21
N GLU A 174 6.21 70.92 -9.90
CA GLU A 174 5.91 72.24 -9.31
C GLU A 174 6.86 73.34 -9.81
N ASP A 175 8.11 72.97 -10.04
CA ASP A 175 9.21 73.78 -10.57
C ASP A 175 8.98 74.27 -12.01
N TRP A 176 8.07 73.65 -12.78
CA TRP A 176 7.75 74.11 -14.13
C TRP A 176 6.86 75.35 -14.16
N GLN A 177 6.19 75.67 -13.03
CA GLN A 177 5.30 76.83 -12.87
C GLN A 177 4.26 76.98 -13.99
N VAL A 178 3.77 75.84 -14.52
CA VAL A 178 2.71 75.84 -15.54
C VAL A 178 1.37 76.11 -14.86
N SER A 179 0.62 77.08 -15.37
CA SER A 179 -0.67 77.44 -14.76
C SER A 179 -1.69 76.31 -14.90
N GLY A 180 -2.39 75.99 -13.81
CA GLY A 180 -3.44 74.96 -13.81
C GLY A 180 -2.96 73.51 -13.70
N THR A 181 -1.66 73.28 -13.48
CA THR A 181 -1.12 71.93 -13.23
C THR A 181 -1.04 71.60 -11.74
N VAL A 182 -1.19 70.32 -11.41
CA VAL A 182 -0.98 69.77 -10.06
C VAL A 182 0.26 68.85 -10.07
N PRO A 183 1.18 68.97 -9.09
CA PRO A 183 2.33 68.07 -8.98
C PRO A 183 1.87 66.63 -8.68
N ALA A 184 2.36 65.66 -9.46
CA ALA A 184 1.96 64.27 -9.37
C ALA A 184 3.11 63.31 -9.68
N ARG A 185 3.23 62.22 -8.91
CA ARG A 185 4.12 61.09 -9.20
C ARG A 185 3.35 59.91 -9.79
N ILE A 186 4.02 59.05 -10.55
CA ILE A 186 3.41 57.92 -11.25
C ILE A 186 2.62 57.02 -10.28
N GLU A 187 3.20 56.70 -9.13
CA GLU A 187 2.60 55.84 -8.10
C GLU A 187 1.35 56.44 -7.42
N GLN A 188 1.15 57.76 -7.47
CA GLN A 188 -0.02 58.42 -6.89
C GLN A 188 -1.24 58.31 -7.82
N VAL A 189 -1.00 58.33 -9.14
CA VAL A 189 -2.05 58.40 -10.16
C VAL A 189 -2.25 57.10 -10.95
N PHE A 190 -1.28 56.19 -10.99
CA PHE A 190 -1.37 54.91 -11.71
C PHE A 190 -1.41 53.72 -10.77
N SER A 191 -2.31 52.76 -11.04
CA SER A 191 -2.37 51.50 -10.31
C SER A 191 -1.41 50.48 -10.91
N LEU A 192 -0.25 50.29 -10.29
CA LEU A 192 0.74 49.27 -10.69
C LEU A 192 0.27 47.81 -10.50
N ARG A 193 -0.98 47.59 -10.06
CA ARG A 193 -1.64 46.26 -10.07
C ARG A 193 -2.60 46.08 -11.25
N GLY A 194 -2.96 47.17 -11.93
CA GLY A 194 -3.89 47.20 -13.06
C GLY A 194 -3.21 47.45 -14.40
N GLY A 195 -4.04 47.75 -15.40
CA GLY A 195 -3.62 47.99 -16.79
C GLY A 195 -3.92 46.80 -17.70
N ALA A 196 -4.17 47.10 -18.97
CA ALA A 196 -4.49 46.10 -19.97
C ALA A 196 -3.22 45.34 -20.41
N PRO A 197 -3.22 43.99 -20.40
CA PRO A 197 -2.02 43.21 -20.67
C PRO A 197 -1.74 43.07 -22.16
N LEU A 198 -0.45 43.16 -22.54
CA LEU A 198 0.03 42.94 -23.90
C LEU A 198 -0.25 41.51 -24.38
N ARG A 199 -0.90 41.39 -25.55
CA ARG A 199 -1.26 40.13 -26.21
C ARG A 199 -0.43 39.93 -27.49
N PRO A 200 -0.07 38.69 -27.85
CA PRO A 200 0.58 38.43 -29.13
C PRO A 200 -0.36 38.75 -30.29
N VAL A 201 0.19 39.35 -31.35
CA VAL A 201 -0.54 39.61 -32.61
C VAL A 201 -0.86 38.29 -33.34
N ASP A 202 0.03 37.30 -33.28
CA ASP A 202 -0.15 35.97 -33.88
C ASP A 202 -0.69 34.94 -32.87
N GLY A 203 -2.02 34.83 -32.75
CA GLY A 203 -2.68 33.91 -31.81
C GLY A 203 -2.54 32.40 -32.11
N ARG A 204 -1.93 32.00 -33.24
CA ARG A 204 -1.94 30.60 -33.73
C ARG A 204 -1.05 29.64 -32.92
N ARG A 205 0.03 30.13 -32.30
CA ARG A 205 0.96 29.27 -31.51
C ARG A 205 0.38 28.80 -30.18
N ASP A 206 -0.53 29.57 -29.56
CA ASP A 206 -1.08 29.27 -28.23
C ASP A 206 -2.09 28.09 -28.28
N THR A 207 -2.88 28.00 -29.35
CA THR A 207 -3.91 26.96 -29.50
C THR A 207 -3.31 25.59 -29.81
N VAL A 208 -2.29 25.53 -30.67
CA VAL A 208 -1.66 24.27 -31.08
C VAL A 208 -0.98 23.57 -29.90
N GLN A 209 -0.31 24.33 -29.03
CA GLN A 209 0.39 23.78 -27.87
C GLN A 209 -0.58 23.14 -26.85
N ARG A 210 -1.77 23.72 -26.65
CA ARG A 210 -2.77 23.19 -25.71
C ARG A 210 -3.35 21.85 -26.17
N VAL A 211 -3.61 21.70 -27.47
CA VAL A 211 -4.18 20.47 -28.05
C VAL A 211 -3.20 19.29 -27.90
N VAL A 212 -1.91 19.51 -28.15
CA VAL A 212 -0.88 18.46 -28.03
C VAL A 212 -0.76 17.96 -26.59
N ILE A 213 -0.77 18.86 -25.60
CA ILE A 213 -0.67 18.48 -24.18
C ILE A 213 -1.89 17.67 -23.75
N LEU A 214 -3.10 18.07 -24.14
CA LEU A 214 -4.32 17.34 -23.81
C LEU A 214 -4.36 15.95 -24.46
N SER A 215 -3.90 15.85 -25.71
CA SER A 215 -3.75 14.56 -26.40
C SER A 215 -2.81 13.63 -25.63
N LEU A 216 -1.65 14.13 -25.20
CA LEU A 216 -0.65 13.32 -24.49
C LEU A 216 -1.20 12.80 -23.15
N ILE A 217 -1.92 13.65 -22.40
CA ILE A 217 -2.57 13.26 -21.14
C ILE A 217 -3.63 12.19 -21.39
N GLY A 218 -4.45 12.35 -22.43
CA GLY A 218 -5.46 11.36 -22.81
C GLY A 218 -4.84 9.99 -23.13
N THR A 219 -3.73 9.96 -23.87
CA THR A 219 -3.03 8.71 -24.21
C THR A 219 -2.42 8.05 -22.97
N LEU A 220 -1.81 8.83 -22.07
CA LEU A 220 -1.25 8.31 -20.81
C LEU A 220 -2.35 7.73 -19.90
N ALA A 221 -3.48 8.42 -19.77
CA ALA A 221 -4.60 7.94 -18.96
C ALA A 221 -5.20 6.64 -19.52
N ALA A 222 -5.40 6.55 -20.83
CA ALA A 222 -5.89 5.34 -21.49
C ALA A 222 -4.91 4.16 -21.35
N GLY A 223 -3.61 4.41 -21.53
CA GLY A 223 -2.56 3.39 -21.34
C GLY A 223 -2.51 2.88 -19.90
N GLY A 224 -2.57 3.79 -18.91
CA GLY A 224 -2.63 3.43 -17.50
C GLY A 224 -3.87 2.61 -17.13
N TYR A 225 -5.04 2.96 -17.69
CA TYR A 225 -6.29 2.20 -17.47
C TYR A 225 -6.21 0.79 -18.03
N LEU A 226 -5.71 0.61 -19.26
CA LEU A 226 -5.56 -0.71 -19.87
C LEU A 226 -4.58 -1.58 -19.07
N PHE A 227 -3.42 -1.03 -18.69
CA PHE A 227 -2.43 -1.73 -17.86
C PHE A 227 -3.00 -2.16 -16.50
N TRP A 228 -3.73 -1.25 -15.83
CA TRP A 228 -4.37 -1.56 -14.55
C TRP A 228 -5.44 -2.66 -14.69
N SER A 229 -6.22 -2.63 -15.77
CA SER A 229 -7.24 -3.63 -16.04
C SER A 229 -6.66 -5.03 -16.33
N ASP A 230 -5.50 -5.09 -17.02
CA ASP A 230 -4.81 -6.35 -17.30
C ASP A 230 -4.22 -6.94 -16.02
N LEU A 231 -3.56 -6.11 -15.20
CA LEU A 231 -3.03 -6.53 -13.91
C LEU A 231 -4.12 -7.11 -13.01
N LYS A 232 -5.30 -6.49 -12.97
CA LYS A 232 -6.46 -6.97 -12.21
C LYS A 232 -6.98 -8.33 -12.69
N ARG A 233 -6.91 -8.62 -13.98
CA ARG A 233 -7.31 -9.92 -14.54
C ARG A 233 -6.33 -11.01 -14.14
N GLN A 234 -5.03 -10.73 -14.24
CA GLN A 234 -3.99 -11.68 -13.83
C GLN A 234 -4.07 -12.02 -12.34
N GLU A 235 -4.37 -11.04 -11.48
CA GLU A 235 -4.60 -11.28 -10.05
C GLU A 235 -5.80 -12.23 -9.83
N ALA A 236 -6.92 -12.00 -10.51
CA ALA A 236 -8.12 -12.82 -10.38
C ALA A 236 -7.91 -14.26 -10.88
N GLU A 237 -7.16 -14.45 -11.97
CA GLU A 237 -6.81 -15.77 -12.49
C GLU A 237 -5.94 -16.55 -11.50
N ARG A 238 -4.92 -15.90 -10.92
CA ARG A 238 -4.07 -16.52 -9.88
C ARG A 238 -4.85 -16.90 -8.64
N GLU A 239 -5.76 -16.03 -8.19
CA GLU A 239 -6.62 -16.34 -7.05
C GLU A 239 -7.55 -17.53 -7.34
N ALA A 240 -8.09 -17.63 -8.57
CA ALA A 240 -8.90 -18.76 -8.99
C ALA A 240 -8.10 -20.06 -9.07
N GLU A 241 -6.88 -20.04 -9.61
CA GLU A 241 -5.98 -21.20 -9.61
C GLU A 241 -5.64 -21.64 -8.18
N LEU A 242 -5.30 -20.70 -7.30
CA LEU A 242 -5.03 -20.99 -5.89
C LEU A 242 -6.28 -21.56 -5.17
N ALA A 243 -7.47 -21.06 -5.49
CA ALA A 243 -8.72 -21.59 -4.94
C ALA A 243 -8.98 -23.04 -5.41
N GLN A 244 -8.78 -23.32 -6.69
CA GLN A 244 -8.89 -24.68 -7.24
C GLN A 244 -7.88 -25.64 -6.61
N MET A 245 -6.63 -25.19 -6.41
CA MET A 245 -5.62 -25.98 -5.70
C MET A 245 -6.04 -26.26 -4.25
N ARG A 246 -6.63 -25.29 -3.55
CA ARG A 246 -7.11 -25.47 -2.16
C ARG A 246 -8.28 -26.43 -2.05
N ASP A 247 -9.21 -26.40 -3.01
CA ASP A 247 -10.39 -27.25 -2.99
C ASP A 247 -10.07 -28.69 -3.42
N ALA A 248 -9.03 -28.88 -4.24
CA ALA A 248 -8.60 -30.21 -4.66
C ALA A 248 -7.67 -30.90 -3.66
N MET A 249 -7.20 -30.22 -2.60
CA MET A 249 -6.48 -30.86 -1.50
C MET A 249 -7.44 -31.79 -0.73
N VAL A 250 -7.15 -33.10 -0.75
CA VAL A 250 -7.88 -34.10 0.02
C VAL A 250 -7.77 -33.80 1.52
N ARG A 251 -8.85 -33.33 2.14
CA ARG A 251 -8.94 -33.16 3.59
C ARG A 251 -9.11 -34.53 4.25
N VAL A 252 -8.08 -34.99 4.95
CA VAL A 252 -8.14 -36.19 5.79
C VAL A 252 -8.73 -35.78 7.14
N ASP A 253 -9.83 -36.41 7.57
CA ASP A 253 -10.38 -36.22 8.90
C ASP A 253 -9.32 -36.67 9.94
N PRO A 254 -8.91 -35.81 10.90
CA PRO A 254 -7.95 -36.18 11.94
C PRO A 254 -8.31 -37.46 12.69
N ARG A 255 -9.60 -37.77 12.87
CA ARG A 255 -10.05 -39.00 13.57
C ARG A 255 -9.80 -40.28 12.78
N SER A 256 -9.53 -40.17 11.47
CA SER A 256 -9.20 -41.31 10.60
C SER A 256 -7.73 -41.72 10.69
N HIS A 257 -6.90 -40.99 11.44
CA HIS A 257 -5.49 -41.35 11.61
C HIS A 257 -5.34 -42.65 12.43
N PRO A 258 -4.38 -43.52 12.07
CA PRO A 258 -4.15 -44.78 12.79
C PRO A 258 -3.88 -44.64 14.29
N TRP A 259 -3.31 -43.51 14.71
CA TRP A 259 -3.00 -43.23 16.12
C TRP A 259 -4.11 -42.51 16.87
N ALA A 260 -5.20 -42.11 16.19
CA ALA A 260 -6.32 -41.41 16.83
C ALA A 260 -7.05 -42.28 17.85
N SER A 261 -7.08 -43.59 17.63
CA SER A 261 -7.71 -44.57 18.52
C SER A 261 -6.71 -45.38 19.33
N ALA A 262 -5.42 -45.03 19.33
CA ALA A 262 -4.42 -45.78 20.07
C ALA A 262 -4.42 -45.39 21.57
N PRO A 263 -4.29 -46.36 22.49
CA PRO A 263 -4.10 -46.04 23.90
C PRO A 263 -2.73 -45.41 24.13
N PRO A 264 -2.58 -44.52 25.13
CA PRO A 264 -1.28 -43.96 25.49
C PRO A 264 -0.34 -45.08 25.94
N ILE A 265 0.95 -44.97 25.59
CA ILE A 265 1.93 -46.04 25.81
C ILE A 265 2.06 -46.44 27.28
N THR A 266 1.99 -45.48 28.20
CA THR A 266 2.04 -45.74 29.64
C THR A 266 0.83 -46.52 30.11
N GLY A 267 -0.38 -46.10 29.74
CA GLY A 267 -1.62 -46.80 30.07
C GLY A 267 -1.69 -48.20 29.46
N PHE A 268 -1.18 -48.38 28.25
CA PHE A 268 -1.03 -49.69 27.61
C PHE A 268 -0.10 -50.61 28.42
N VAL A 269 1.12 -50.16 28.72
CA VAL A 269 2.11 -50.96 29.45
C VAL A 269 1.64 -51.28 30.87
N GLU A 270 1.09 -50.31 31.60
CA GLU A 270 0.57 -50.53 32.96
C GLU A 270 -0.55 -51.57 32.98
N THR A 271 -1.53 -51.45 32.07
CA THR A 271 -2.65 -52.40 31.97
C THR A 271 -2.15 -53.79 31.59
N CYS A 272 -1.27 -53.88 30.59
CA CYS A 272 -0.74 -55.16 30.13
C CYS A 272 0.15 -55.84 31.19
N VAL A 273 1.00 -55.10 31.91
CA VAL A 273 1.80 -55.66 33.01
C VAL A 273 0.90 -56.25 34.08
N GLN A 274 -0.13 -55.52 34.52
CA GLN A 274 -1.07 -56.00 35.52
C GLN A 274 -1.80 -57.28 35.07
N GLU A 275 -2.24 -57.35 33.82
CA GLU A 275 -2.95 -58.52 33.28
C GLU A 275 -2.03 -59.71 33.01
N ILE A 276 -0.77 -59.45 32.63
CA ILE A 276 0.26 -60.48 32.49
C ILE A 276 0.60 -61.08 33.85
N GLU A 277 0.78 -60.26 34.90
CA GLU A 277 1.02 -60.74 36.26
C GLU A 277 -0.14 -61.60 36.79
N ARG A 278 -1.40 -61.22 36.50
CA ARG A 278 -2.60 -62.03 36.82
C ARG A 278 -2.66 -63.35 36.06
N THR A 279 -1.94 -63.46 34.95
CA THR A 279 -1.92 -64.64 34.06
C THR A 279 -0.67 -65.49 34.28
N LEU A 280 0.29 -65.01 35.07
CA LEU A 280 1.54 -65.70 35.32
C LEU A 280 1.36 -66.75 36.42
N PHE A 281 1.26 -68.02 36.02
CA PHE A 281 1.25 -69.14 36.97
C PHE A 281 2.11 -70.30 36.46
N VAL A 282 2.87 -70.90 37.36
CA VAL A 282 3.74 -72.04 37.05
C VAL A 282 3.00 -73.33 37.35
N LEU A 283 2.89 -74.19 36.35
CA LEU A 283 2.14 -75.46 36.43
C LEU A 283 3.11 -76.63 36.38
N PRO A 284 3.14 -77.51 37.41
CA PRO A 284 3.98 -78.70 37.38
C PRO A 284 3.72 -79.57 36.15
N GLY A 285 4.79 -79.90 35.42
CA GLY A 285 4.70 -80.71 34.20
C GLY A 285 4.05 -80.00 33.00
N TRP A 286 3.98 -78.67 33.02
CA TRP A 286 3.60 -77.84 31.88
C TRP A 286 4.63 -76.73 31.68
N LEU A 287 4.98 -76.47 30.42
CA LEU A 287 5.87 -75.39 30.01
C LEU A 287 5.03 -74.17 29.66
N ASN A 288 5.37 -73.03 30.26
CA ASN A 288 4.74 -71.75 29.97
C ASN A 288 5.28 -71.19 28.65
N GLY A 289 4.39 -70.91 27.71
CA GLY A 289 4.70 -70.06 26.57
C GLY A 289 4.76 -68.59 26.97
N PRO A 290 5.14 -67.71 26.04
CA PRO A 290 5.11 -66.27 26.27
C PRO A 290 3.68 -65.79 26.54
N ILE A 291 3.55 -64.79 27.41
CA ILE A 291 2.28 -64.11 27.64
C ILE A 291 2.28 -62.84 26.78
N THR A 292 1.33 -62.73 25.88
CA THR A 292 1.23 -61.63 24.91
C THR A 292 0.00 -60.80 25.17
N CYS A 293 0.17 -59.50 25.36
CA CYS A 293 -0.88 -58.49 25.44
C CYS A 293 -0.85 -57.64 24.17
N THR A 294 -1.93 -57.60 23.40
CA THR A 294 -2.04 -56.75 22.19
C THR A 294 -3.15 -55.71 22.33
N ALA A 295 -3.01 -54.60 21.61
CA ALA A 295 -4.02 -53.55 21.54
C ALA A 295 -4.51 -53.31 20.11
N SER A 296 -5.80 -53.08 19.97
CA SER A 296 -6.47 -52.64 18.75
C SER A 296 -7.56 -51.65 19.13
N GLY A 297 -7.18 -50.39 19.30
CA GLY A 297 -8.10 -49.37 19.77
C GLY A 297 -8.27 -49.40 21.28
N GLU A 298 -9.52 -49.20 21.73
CA GLU A 298 -9.97 -49.40 23.11
C GLU A 298 -9.94 -50.84 23.59
N ARG A 299 -9.79 -51.81 22.67
CA ARG A 299 -9.86 -53.24 23.00
C ARG A 299 -8.49 -53.87 22.85
N GLY A 300 -8.19 -54.80 23.72
CA GLY A 300 -6.99 -55.62 23.68
C GLY A 300 -7.28 -57.06 24.01
N VAL A 301 -6.24 -57.87 23.85
CA VAL A 301 -6.29 -59.28 24.16
C VAL A 301 -5.02 -59.68 24.88
N VAL A 302 -5.18 -60.34 26.01
CA VAL A 302 -4.09 -61.05 26.68
C VAL A 302 -4.23 -62.53 26.39
N SER A 303 -3.17 -63.14 25.90
CA SER A 303 -3.16 -64.55 25.56
C SER A 303 -1.86 -65.23 25.98
N THR A 304 -1.96 -66.51 26.33
CA THR A 304 -0.81 -67.36 26.62
C THR A 304 -1.13 -68.79 26.23
N GLU A 305 -0.08 -69.59 26.06
CA GLU A 305 -0.16 -71.02 25.80
C GLU A 305 0.67 -71.81 26.80
N TRP A 306 0.24 -73.04 27.08
CA TRP A 306 1.02 -74.01 27.85
C TRP A 306 1.23 -75.27 27.01
N GLY A 307 2.45 -75.77 27.00
CA GLY A 307 2.81 -77.08 26.44
C GLY A 307 2.91 -78.12 27.54
N ARG A 308 2.28 -79.28 27.38
CA ARG A 308 2.36 -80.37 28.35
C ARG A 308 3.74 -81.02 28.30
N ASN A 309 4.37 -81.18 29.46
CA ASN A 309 5.64 -81.89 29.64
C ASN A 309 5.56 -82.79 30.88
N GLY A 310 4.81 -83.90 30.77
CA GLY A 310 4.59 -84.85 31.87
C GLY A 310 3.50 -84.47 32.87
N GLY A 311 2.90 -83.29 32.76
CA GLY A 311 1.81 -82.80 33.60
C GLY A 311 0.46 -83.44 33.27
N ARG A 312 -0.47 -83.44 34.25
CA ARG A 312 -1.84 -83.94 34.09
C ARG A 312 -2.82 -82.82 33.74
N VAL A 313 -3.90 -83.15 33.01
CA VAL A 313 -4.98 -82.19 32.66
C VAL A 313 -5.63 -81.64 33.93
N THR A 314 -5.84 -82.52 34.92
CA THR A 314 -6.52 -82.17 36.18
C THR A 314 -5.76 -81.11 36.98
N TRP A 315 -4.43 -81.06 36.87
CA TRP A 315 -3.61 -80.03 37.52
C TRP A 315 -3.82 -78.66 36.87
N LEU A 316 -3.91 -78.63 35.53
CA LEU A 316 -4.23 -77.41 34.80
C LEU A 316 -5.61 -76.88 35.22
N HIS A 317 -6.64 -77.72 35.21
CA HIS A 317 -7.99 -77.32 35.65
C HIS A 317 -8.02 -76.83 37.10
N ALA A 318 -7.33 -77.51 38.02
CA ALA A 318 -7.28 -77.09 39.42
C ALA A 318 -6.58 -75.72 39.58
N ALA A 319 -5.45 -75.52 38.90
CA ALA A 319 -4.70 -74.28 39.00
C ALA A 319 -5.42 -73.09 38.34
N THR A 320 -6.26 -73.34 37.34
CA THR A 320 -6.97 -72.30 36.57
C THR A 320 -8.41 -72.09 37.03
N ALA A 321 -8.89 -72.85 38.02
CA ALA A 321 -10.28 -72.83 38.49
C ALA A 321 -10.73 -71.47 39.05
N HIS A 322 -9.78 -70.63 39.50
CA HIS A 322 -10.05 -69.30 40.06
C HIS A 322 -10.14 -68.21 38.98
N LEU A 323 -9.76 -68.51 37.73
CA LEU A 323 -9.83 -67.56 36.63
C LEU A 323 -11.28 -67.42 36.17
N SER A 324 -11.71 -66.19 35.91
CA SER A 324 -13.00 -65.89 35.29
C SER A 324 -13.10 -66.47 33.88
N ASP A 325 -11.99 -66.51 33.17
CA ASP A 325 -11.89 -66.98 31.79
C ASP A 325 -11.50 -68.45 31.75
N ARG A 326 -12.14 -69.21 30.85
CA ARG A 326 -11.87 -70.64 30.72
C ARG A 326 -10.60 -70.90 29.92
N VAL A 327 -9.72 -71.72 30.48
CA VAL A 327 -8.60 -72.30 29.74
C VAL A 327 -9.13 -73.38 28.80
N THR A 328 -8.78 -73.26 27.52
CA THR A 328 -9.17 -74.20 26.46
C THR A 328 -8.05 -75.19 26.22
N LEU A 329 -8.36 -76.48 26.14
CA LEU A 329 -7.41 -77.52 25.74
C LEU A 329 -7.42 -77.69 24.23
N ALA A 330 -6.22 -77.84 23.66
CA ALA A 330 -6.05 -78.26 22.27
C ALA A 330 -6.52 -79.71 22.06
N GLU A 331 -6.78 -80.08 20.82
CA GLU A 331 -7.02 -81.46 20.43
C GLU A 331 -5.83 -82.34 20.86
N GLY A 332 -6.10 -83.46 21.54
CA GLY A 332 -5.06 -84.32 22.14
C GLY A 332 -4.62 -83.91 23.56
N GLY A 333 -4.96 -82.71 24.02
CA GLY A 333 -4.67 -82.26 25.40
C GLY A 333 -3.22 -81.90 25.68
N ASP A 334 -2.33 -81.94 24.69
CA ASP A 334 -0.91 -81.62 24.85
C ASP A 334 -0.62 -80.12 24.91
N ARG A 335 -1.60 -79.27 24.54
CA ARG A 335 -1.50 -77.82 24.67
C ARG A 335 -2.74 -77.25 25.31
N ALA A 336 -2.59 -76.12 25.98
CA ALA A 336 -3.68 -75.35 26.55
C ALA A 336 -3.51 -73.87 26.22
N TYR A 337 -4.62 -73.14 26.07
CA TYR A 337 -4.63 -71.74 25.70
C TYR A 337 -5.56 -70.95 26.62
N LEU A 338 -5.12 -69.77 27.00
CA LEU A 338 -5.95 -68.77 27.65
C LEU A 338 -6.02 -67.52 26.76
N ARG A 339 -7.21 -66.96 26.63
CA ARG A 339 -7.45 -65.69 25.93
C ARG A 339 -8.44 -64.88 26.77
N ARG A 340 -8.04 -63.66 27.13
CA ARG A 340 -8.84 -62.70 27.89
C ARG A 340 -8.94 -61.40 27.10
N GLU A 341 -10.12 -60.81 27.09
CA GLU A 341 -10.33 -59.47 26.55
C GLU A 341 -10.00 -58.42 27.62
N VAL A 342 -9.28 -57.38 27.21
CA VAL A 342 -8.92 -56.24 28.07
C VAL A 342 -9.36 -54.95 27.40
N SER A 343 -9.64 -53.92 28.20
CA SER A 343 -9.99 -52.60 27.70
C SER A 343 -8.93 -51.58 28.09
N PHE A 344 -8.68 -50.62 27.20
CA PHE A 344 -7.78 -49.50 27.43
C PHE A 344 -8.56 -48.19 27.43
N SER A 345 -8.07 -47.23 28.21
CA SER A 345 -8.59 -45.86 28.18
C SER A 345 -7.93 -45.10 27.03
N LEU A 346 -8.74 -44.48 26.17
CA LEU A 346 -8.23 -43.57 25.16
C LEU A 346 -7.95 -42.19 25.78
N PRO A 347 -6.99 -41.44 25.21
CA PRO A 347 -6.76 -40.08 25.64
C PRO A 347 -7.92 -39.17 25.22
N ASP A 348 -8.51 -38.46 26.17
CA ASP A 348 -9.46 -37.37 25.91
C ASP A 348 -8.68 -36.13 25.47
N GLY A 349 -8.85 -35.67 24.23
CA GLY A 349 -8.22 -34.42 23.79
C GLY A 349 -7.95 -34.31 22.29
N GLU A 350 -7.07 -33.36 21.97
CA GLU A 350 -6.62 -33.09 20.61
C GLU A 350 -5.62 -34.17 20.15
N ILE A 351 -5.79 -34.66 18.93
CA ILE A 351 -4.92 -35.70 18.35
C ILE A 351 -3.56 -35.04 18.05
N PRO A 352 -2.45 -35.53 18.65
CA PRO A 352 -1.15 -34.88 18.51
C PRO A 352 -0.65 -34.97 17.06
N LEU A 353 0.00 -33.90 16.61
CA LEU A 353 0.65 -33.86 15.30
C LEU A 353 1.90 -34.76 15.31
N PRO A 354 2.04 -35.67 14.32
CA PRO A 354 3.18 -36.57 14.24
C PRO A 354 4.49 -35.82 13.97
N TRP A 355 5.60 -36.36 14.46
CA TRP A 355 6.94 -35.86 14.14
C TRP A 355 7.41 -36.31 12.76
N GLU A 356 8.22 -35.46 12.14
CA GLU A 356 8.96 -35.80 10.92
C GLU A 356 9.91 -36.98 11.15
N ALA A 357 10.22 -37.72 10.09
CA ALA A 357 11.00 -38.96 10.17
C ALA A 357 12.39 -38.76 10.80
N GLU A 358 13.06 -37.65 10.47
CA GLU A 358 14.38 -37.31 11.02
C GLU A 358 14.30 -37.00 12.52
N ALA A 359 13.32 -36.20 12.93
CA ALA A 359 13.12 -35.84 14.34
C ALA A 359 12.84 -37.06 15.23
N VAL A 360 12.05 -38.04 14.73
CA VAL A 360 11.82 -39.31 15.46
C VAL A 360 13.13 -40.06 15.67
N SER A 361 13.94 -40.18 14.63
CA SER A 361 15.23 -40.89 14.73
C SER A 361 16.16 -40.19 15.71
N ASP A 362 16.35 -38.89 15.57
CA ASP A 362 17.30 -38.13 16.36
C ASP A 362 16.90 -38.07 17.84
N LEU A 363 15.64 -37.75 18.15
CA LEU A 363 15.19 -37.55 19.53
C LEU A 363 15.01 -38.86 20.29
N VAL A 364 14.43 -39.89 19.66
CA VAL A 364 14.18 -41.17 20.34
C VAL A 364 15.50 -41.92 20.54
N LEU A 365 16.36 -41.99 19.51
CA LEU A 365 17.65 -42.67 19.65
C LEU A 365 18.56 -41.94 20.65
N SER A 366 18.66 -40.61 20.58
CA SER A 366 19.51 -39.86 21.52
C SER A 366 19.07 -40.05 22.98
N ARG A 367 17.76 -40.05 23.24
CA ARG A 367 17.20 -40.29 24.58
C ARG A 367 17.62 -41.64 25.14
N PHE A 368 17.46 -42.72 24.38
CA PHE A 368 17.81 -44.06 24.83
C PHE A 368 19.32 -44.27 24.96
N GLN A 369 20.10 -43.76 23.99
CA GLN A 369 21.56 -43.81 24.03
C GLN A 369 22.13 -43.04 25.23
N SER A 370 21.55 -41.89 25.58
CA SER A 370 22.00 -41.08 26.73
C SER A 370 21.86 -41.81 28.08
N LEU A 371 20.93 -42.76 28.15
CA LEU A 371 20.66 -43.57 29.34
C LEU A 371 21.31 -44.96 29.26
N GLY A 372 22.04 -45.26 28.18
CA GLY A 372 22.64 -46.59 27.95
C GLY A 372 21.61 -47.69 27.77
N LEU A 373 20.41 -47.37 27.27
CA LEU A 373 19.33 -48.32 27.04
C LEU A 373 19.29 -48.75 25.57
N ASP A 374 19.04 -50.04 25.34
CA ASP A 374 18.90 -50.59 24.00
C ASP A 374 17.49 -50.38 23.44
N LEU A 375 17.44 -50.03 22.16
CA LEU A 375 16.23 -49.86 21.37
C LEU A 375 16.52 -50.21 19.90
N THR A 376 15.62 -50.97 19.28
CA THR A 376 15.60 -51.15 17.83
C THR A 376 14.55 -50.24 17.20
N LEU A 377 14.99 -49.33 16.34
CA LEU A 377 14.13 -48.44 15.57
C LEU A 377 14.37 -48.65 14.07
N ARG A 378 13.33 -49.04 13.31
CA ARG A 378 13.45 -49.35 11.88
C ARG A 378 12.53 -48.45 11.04
N PRO A 379 13.07 -47.63 10.12
CA PRO A 379 12.23 -46.82 9.24
C PRO A 379 11.46 -47.69 8.23
N ARG A 380 10.19 -47.38 8.05
CA ARG A 380 9.30 -47.90 7.01
C ARG A 380 8.77 -46.72 6.21
N VAL A 381 9.59 -46.25 5.28
CA VAL A 381 9.31 -45.08 4.44
C VAL A 381 9.02 -45.52 3.01
N ARG A 382 7.93 -45.02 2.44
CA ARG A 382 7.63 -45.14 1.02
C ARG A 382 7.84 -43.79 0.35
N SER A 383 8.86 -43.69 -0.50
CA SER A 383 9.04 -42.55 -1.39
C SER A 383 8.15 -42.72 -2.62
N LEU A 384 7.22 -41.78 -2.85
CA LEU A 384 6.33 -41.79 -4.00
C LEU A 384 6.69 -40.63 -4.95
N THR A 385 6.77 -40.92 -6.25
CA THR A 385 6.94 -39.90 -7.28
C THR A 385 5.67 -39.05 -7.44
N THR A 386 5.77 -37.89 -8.08
CA THR A 386 4.62 -37.01 -8.34
C THR A 386 3.50 -37.75 -9.07
N THR A 387 3.83 -38.54 -10.09
CA THR A 387 2.88 -39.37 -10.84
C THR A 387 2.15 -40.38 -9.94
N GLN A 388 2.88 -41.07 -9.06
CA GLN A 388 2.29 -42.01 -8.12
C GLN A 388 1.41 -41.32 -7.07
N ARG A 389 1.72 -40.08 -6.67
CA ARG A 389 0.91 -39.30 -5.73
C ARG A 389 -0.43 -38.85 -6.34
N THR A 390 -0.49 -38.60 -7.64
CA THR A 390 -1.74 -38.31 -8.36
C THR A 390 -2.64 -39.54 -8.46
N GLU A 391 -2.07 -40.75 -8.47
CA GLU A 391 -2.82 -42.01 -8.52
C GLU A 391 -3.30 -42.49 -7.13
N LEU A 392 -2.86 -41.87 -6.04
CA LEU A 392 -3.28 -42.24 -4.69
C LEU A 392 -4.77 -41.96 -4.49
N ARG A 393 -5.50 -42.96 -3.99
CA ARG A 393 -6.90 -42.81 -3.57
C ARG A 393 -7.04 -42.52 -2.07
N ALA A 394 -5.99 -42.77 -1.29
CA ALA A 394 -5.97 -42.66 0.16
C ALA A 394 -4.59 -42.18 0.65
N PRO A 395 -4.53 -41.52 1.82
CA PRO A 395 -3.27 -41.09 2.42
C PRO A 395 -2.38 -42.30 2.72
N VAL A 396 -1.08 -42.14 2.47
CA VAL A 396 -0.06 -43.14 2.80
C VAL A 396 0.68 -42.69 4.05
N TYR A 397 0.74 -43.56 5.04
CA TYR A 397 1.36 -43.27 6.33
C TYR A 397 2.74 -43.95 6.41
N ASN A 398 3.80 -43.14 6.40
CA ASN A 398 5.14 -43.62 6.75
C ASN A 398 5.23 -43.81 8.26
N ARG A 399 6.14 -44.68 8.72
CA ARG A 399 6.33 -44.94 10.15
C ARG A 399 7.73 -45.45 10.48
N HIS A 400 8.07 -45.44 11.77
CA HIS A 400 9.11 -46.31 12.32
C HIS A 400 8.48 -47.47 13.09
N ASP A 401 9.02 -48.67 12.89
CA ASP A 401 8.72 -49.83 13.74
C ASP A 401 9.73 -49.79 14.92
N LEU A 402 9.22 -49.73 16.15
CA LEU A 402 9.96 -49.65 17.40
C LEU A 402 9.86 -50.99 18.15
N SER A 403 11.00 -51.52 18.62
CA SER A 403 11.08 -52.73 19.44
C SER A 403 12.08 -52.54 20.57
N ILE A 404 11.65 -52.81 21.79
CA ILE A 404 12.46 -52.76 23.01
C ILE A 404 12.45 -54.14 23.63
N GLU A 405 13.62 -54.63 24.04
CA GLU A 405 13.75 -55.86 24.82
C GLU A 405 14.51 -55.55 26.12
N THR A 406 13.93 -55.92 27.26
CA THR A 406 14.52 -55.66 28.58
C THR A 406 14.07 -56.68 29.61
N SER A 407 14.94 -57.01 30.57
CA SER A 407 14.57 -57.83 31.74
C SER A 407 14.15 -56.99 32.95
N VAL A 408 14.21 -55.65 32.86
CA VAL A 408 14.01 -54.76 34.01
C VAL A 408 13.07 -53.60 33.66
N ALA A 409 12.12 -53.34 34.56
CA ALA A 409 11.32 -52.11 34.65
C ALA A 409 10.77 -51.57 33.31
N ILE A 410 10.00 -52.38 32.57
CA ILE A 410 9.39 -51.96 31.29
C ILE A 410 8.52 -50.70 31.40
N GLY A 411 7.98 -50.39 32.59
CA GLY A 411 7.28 -49.15 32.86
C GLY A 411 8.13 -47.90 32.68
N GLU A 412 9.42 -47.93 33.01
CA GLU A 412 10.32 -46.78 32.82
C GLU A 412 10.59 -46.53 31.33
N TYR A 413 10.68 -47.60 30.53
CA TYR A 413 10.77 -47.50 29.08
C TYR A 413 9.52 -46.86 28.47
N ALA A 414 8.33 -47.22 28.98
CA ALA A 414 7.08 -46.61 28.56
C ALA A 414 7.03 -45.10 28.88
N ARG A 415 7.55 -44.68 30.03
CA ARG A 415 7.65 -43.27 30.41
C ARG A 415 8.58 -42.48 29.49
N LEU A 416 9.70 -43.07 29.08
CA LEU A 416 10.62 -42.47 28.09
C LEU A 416 9.98 -42.28 26.70
N LEU A 417 8.84 -42.91 26.44
CA LEU A 417 8.11 -42.79 25.17
C LEU A 417 6.79 -42.01 25.30
N SER A 418 6.47 -41.53 26.51
CA SER A 418 5.14 -40.96 26.82
C SER A 418 4.81 -39.67 26.08
N ASP A 419 5.82 -38.90 25.67
CA ASP A 419 5.71 -37.64 24.93
C ASP A 419 5.90 -37.80 23.42
N VAL A 420 6.15 -39.02 22.93
CA VAL A 420 6.32 -39.29 21.49
C VAL A 420 4.95 -39.27 20.82
N PRO A 421 4.67 -38.30 19.92
CA PRO A 421 3.37 -38.20 19.29
C PRO A 421 3.17 -39.30 18.24
N ALA A 422 1.90 -39.60 17.96
CA ALA A 422 1.51 -40.60 16.96
C ALA A 422 2.13 -42.00 17.16
N LEU A 423 2.42 -42.34 18.41
CA LEU A 423 2.91 -43.65 18.83
C LEU A 423 1.72 -44.59 19.07
N VAL A 424 1.76 -45.76 18.44
CA VAL A 424 0.75 -46.80 18.52
C VAL A 424 1.38 -48.08 19.08
N PRO A 425 1.09 -48.46 20.34
CA PRO A 425 1.54 -49.74 20.87
C PRO A 425 0.88 -50.90 20.12
N GLU A 426 1.64 -51.96 19.83
CA GLU A 426 1.13 -53.15 19.16
C GLU A 426 1.04 -54.35 20.10
N ALA A 427 2.14 -54.65 20.78
CA ALA A 427 2.22 -55.78 21.68
C ALA A 427 3.20 -55.54 22.84
N LEU A 428 2.84 -56.09 23.99
CA LEU A 428 3.74 -56.32 25.11
C LEU A 428 3.81 -57.82 25.35
N ILE A 429 5.00 -58.40 25.24
CA ILE A 429 5.25 -59.82 25.37
C ILE A 429 6.14 -60.05 26.59
N TYR A 430 5.77 -60.99 27.45
CA TYR A 430 6.61 -61.45 28.54
C TYR A 430 7.05 -62.90 28.30
N GLY A 431 8.36 -63.09 28.14
CA GLY A 431 8.98 -64.40 28.07
C GLY A 431 9.11 -65.00 29.46
N VAL A 432 8.28 -65.99 29.80
CA VAL A 432 8.25 -66.57 31.15
C VAL A 432 9.57 -67.29 31.51
N GLU A 433 10.22 -67.92 30.53
CA GLU A 433 11.50 -68.62 30.72
C GLU A 433 12.69 -67.66 30.80
N SER A 434 12.72 -66.64 29.95
CA SER A 434 13.81 -65.66 29.88
C SER A 434 13.69 -64.54 30.92
N GLY A 435 12.50 -64.30 31.45
CA GLY A 435 12.20 -63.13 32.27
C GLY A 435 12.30 -61.81 31.50
N THR A 436 12.19 -61.85 30.17
CA THR A 436 12.34 -60.67 29.30
C THR A 436 11.00 -60.13 28.83
N TRP A 437 10.90 -58.81 28.82
CA TRP A 437 9.83 -58.04 28.25
C TRP A 437 10.21 -57.59 26.85
N THR A 438 9.31 -57.78 25.88
CA THR A 438 9.42 -57.23 24.53
C THR A 438 8.25 -56.31 24.27
N LEU A 439 8.52 -55.03 24.06
CA LEU A 439 7.52 -54.02 23.69
C LEU A 439 7.69 -53.66 22.23
N THR A 440 6.62 -53.80 21.44
CA THR A 440 6.56 -53.35 20.05
C THR A 440 5.55 -52.23 19.87
N ALA A 441 5.95 -51.22 19.11
CA ALA A 441 5.10 -50.07 18.78
C ALA A 441 5.44 -49.51 17.40
N LYS A 442 4.55 -48.67 16.88
CA LYS A 442 4.74 -47.93 15.63
C LYS A 442 4.69 -46.44 15.90
N ILE A 443 5.63 -45.68 15.35
CA ILE A 443 5.61 -44.21 15.41
C ILE A 443 5.31 -43.71 14.00
N TYR A 444 4.15 -43.09 13.82
CA TYR A 444 3.71 -42.60 12.52
C TYR A 444 4.24 -41.20 12.21
N HIS A 445 4.46 -40.92 10.92
CA HIS A 445 4.87 -39.63 10.39
C HIS A 445 3.70 -38.88 9.74
N PRO A 446 3.87 -37.59 9.43
CA PRO A 446 2.93 -36.86 8.60
C PRO A 446 2.55 -37.66 7.34
N PRO A 447 1.24 -37.76 7.03
CA PRO A 447 0.78 -38.56 5.90
C PRO A 447 1.20 -37.93 4.57
N ILE A 448 1.55 -38.78 3.61
CA ILE A 448 1.66 -38.38 2.21
C ILE A 448 0.24 -38.35 1.64
N LEU A 449 -0.25 -37.14 1.36
CA LEU A 449 -1.58 -36.92 0.80
C LEU A 449 -1.61 -37.17 -0.72
N PRO A 450 -2.76 -37.61 -1.27
CA PRO A 450 -2.97 -37.61 -2.71
C PRO A 450 -2.81 -36.20 -3.27
N LEU A 451 -2.22 -36.11 -4.46
CA LEU A 451 -2.29 -34.87 -5.22
C LEU A 451 -3.63 -34.81 -5.98
N PRO A 452 -4.19 -33.61 -6.19
CA PRO A 452 -5.28 -33.42 -7.13
C PRO A 452 -5.00 -34.10 -8.49
N PRO A 453 -5.99 -34.67 -9.16
CA PRO A 453 -5.85 -34.92 -10.59
C PRO A 453 -5.62 -33.58 -11.30
N MET A 454 -4.53 -33.48 -12.07
CA MET A 454 -4.22 -32.32 -12.91
C MET A 454 -5.17 -32.20 -14.09
#